data_AF-A0A5P2D7C3-F1
#
_entry.id   AF-A0A5P2D7C3-F1
#
_cell.length_a   1.000
_cell.length_b   1.000
_cell.length_c   1.000
_cell.angle_alpha   90.00
_cell.angle_beta   90.00
_cell.angle_gamma   90.00
#
_symmetry.space_group_name_H-M   'P 1'
#
loop_
_entity.id
_entity.type
_entity.pdbx_description
1 polymer ?
#
loop_
_entity_poly.entity_id
_entity_poly.type
_entity_poly.pdbx_seq_one_letter_code
_entity_poly.pdbx_strand_id
1 'polypeptide(L)'
;MTTLSATGAGTASGTPRVPRPRLLLAGALLLTGLSLAGWTAAGRLWGGDGGLMALVVAREYQVPSLWLVLASLAGALALGVRSGSVRGAGYVGLSLVTLPVLVLAELTSSAPESVRVAAPGRDDRHLLVHRTESGPDPVWLVYVRQGDWPLERRWLVGSFHGDEAYDGLAAAVWDGPGRVRLDTSGGETYLVGVAPSGRPDRRITVP
;
A
#
# COMPACT_ATOMS: atom_id res chain seq x y z
N MET A 1 28.39 -63.64 -53.14
CA MET A 1 29.28 -62.45 -53.12
C MET A 1 28.60 -61.40 -54.01
N THR A 2 28.18 -60.21 -53.59
CA THR A 2 28.37 -59.45 -52.34
C THR A 2 27.24 -58.40 -52.31
N THR A 3 26.69 -58.18 -51.11
CA THR A 3 25.67 -57.17 -50.74
C THR A 3 26.21 -55.73 -50.78
N LEU A 4 25.31 -54.73 -50.73
CA LEU A 4 25.41 -53.37 -50.13
C LEU A 4 24.79 -52.31 -51.05
N SER A 5 24.16 -51.23 -50.58
CA SER A 5 23.38 -50.92 -49.39
C SER A 5 22.86 -49.51 -49.65
N ALA A 6 21.58 -49.26 -49.36
CA ALA A 6 20.97 -47.95 -49.47
C ALA A 6 21.60 -46.99 -48.44
N THR A 7 22.06 -45.82 -48.88
CA THR A 7 22.46 -44.72 -47.99
C THR A 7 21.40 -43.63 -48.10
N GLY A 8 20.45 -43.64 -47.16
CA GLY A 8 19.51 -42.54 -46.95
C GLY A 8 20.19 -41.42 -46.19
N ALA A 9 20.31 -40.24 -46.81
CA ALA A 9 20.73 -39.02 -46.14
C ALA A 9 19.51 -38.37 -45.47
N GLY A 10 19.28 -38.71 -44.21
CA GLY A 10 18.32 -38.01 -43.35
C GLY A 10 18.88 -36.64 -42.96
N THR A 11 18.43 -35.58 -43.63
CA THR A 11 18.63 -34.20 -43.16
C THR A 11 17.73 -33.98 -41.94
N ALA A 12 18.35 -34.01 -40.76
CA ALA A 12 17.73 -33.68 -39.49
C ALA A 12 17.26 -32.21 -39.51
N SER A 13 15.97 -32.01 -39.78
CA SER A 13 15.28 -30.75 -39.58
C SER A 13 15.19 -30.47 -38.08
N GLY A 14 16.19 -29.78 -37.54
CA GLY A 14 16.16 -29.22 -36.19
C GLY A 14 15.08 -28.14 -36.11
N THR A 15 13.86 -28.52 -35.75
CA THR A 15 12.79 -27.56 -35.47
C THR A 15 13.19 -26.71 -34.26
N PRO A 16 13.23 -25.37 -34.36
CA PRO A 16 13.51 -24.51 -33.23
C PRO A 16 12.46 -24.78 -32.14
N ARG A 17 12.92 -25.18 -30.95
CA ARG A 17 12.04 -25.36 -29.78
C ARG A 17 11.51 -23.99 -29.38
N VAL A 18 10.32 -23.66 -29.87
CA VAL A 18 9.57 -22.47 -29.45
C VAL A 18 9.40 -22.55 -27.93
N PRO A 19 9.80 -21.51 -27.17
CA PRO A 19 9.64 -21.51 -25.72
C PRO A 19 8.17 -21.68 -25.40
N ARG A 20 7.87 -22.69 -24.58
CA ARG A 20 6.49 -23.05 -24.22
C ARG A 20 5.86 -21.84 -23.50
N PRO A 21 4.71 -21.31 -23.96
CA PRO A 21 4.10 -20.09 -23.41
C PRO A 21 3.80 -20.17 -21.90
N ARG A 22 3.70 -21.38 -21.35
CA ARG A 22 3.52 -21.65 -19.92
C ARG A 22 4.73 -21.23 -19.05
N LEU A 23 5.95 -21.34 -19.57
CA LEU A 23 7.16 -20.90 -18.86
C LEU A 23 7.27 -19.38 -18.81
N LEU A 24 6.85 -18.70 -19.88
CA LEU A 24 6.82 -17.24 -19.93
C LEU A 24 5.77 -16.66 -18.97
N LEU A 25 4.58 -17.27 -18.90
CA LEU A 25 3.53 -16.84 -17.98
C LEU A 25 3.92 -17.07 -16.51
N ALA A 26 4.52 -18.23 -16.19
CA ALA A 26 5.00 -18.53 -14.85
C ALA A 26 6.14 -17.60 -14.42
N GLY A 27 7.06 -17.28 -15.33
CA GLY A 27 8.12 -16.31 -15.11
C GLY A 27 7.57 -14.91 -14.85
N ALA A 28 6.58 -14.46 -15.63
CA ALA A 28 5.93 -13.17 -15.43
C ALA A 28 5.22 -13.08 -14.07
N LEU A 29 4.50 -14.13 -13.66
CA LEU A 29 3.84 -14.17 -12.34
C LEU A 29 4.83 -14.15 -11.17
N LEU A 30 5.95 -14.89 -11.28
CA LEU A 30 7.01 -14.87 -10.27
C LEU A 30 7.65 -13.48 -10.14
N LEU A 31 7.93 -12.82 -11.27
CA LEU A 31 8.50 -11.47 -11.27
C LEU A 31 7.53 -10.46 -10.65
N THR A 32 6.23 -10.55 -10.95
CA THR A 32 5.22 -9.69 -10.33
C THR A 32 5.13 -9.93 -8.83
N GLY A 33 5.12 -11.20 -8.39
CA GLY A 33 5.11 -11.56 -6.97
C GLY A 33 6.35 -11.08 -6.21
N LEU A 34 7.54 -11.22 -6.79
CA LEU A 34 8.79 -10.70 -6.23
C LEU A 34 8.80 -9.17 -6.17
N SER A 35 8.29 -8.50 -7.20
CA SER A 35 8.18 -7.04 -7.23
C SER A 35 7.27 -6.55 -6.12
N LEU A 36 6.11 -7.18 -5.94
CA LEU A 36 5.21 -6.88 -4.83
C LEU A 36 5.90 -7.10 -3.48
N ALA A 37 6.55 -8.25 -3.28
CA ALA A 37 7.28 -8.56 -2.04
C ALA A 37 8.41 -7.57 -1.73
N GLY A 38 9.09 -7.05 -2.77
CA GLY A 38 10.09 -6.00 -2.62
C GLY A 38 9.48 -4.68 -2.14
N TRP A 39 8.36 -4.28 -2.74
CA TRP A 39 7.60 -3.09 -2.33
C TRP A 39 7.06 -3.22 -0.90
N THR A 40 6.61 -4.40 -0.49
CA THR A 40 6.12 -4.64 0.87
C THR A 40 7.22 -4.60 1.92
N ALA A 41 8.40 -5.16 1.63
CA ALA A 41 9.56 -5.09 2.50
C ALA A 41 10.05 -3.63 2.65
N ALA A 42 10.10 -2.87 1.55
CA ALA A 42 10.41 -1.45 1.57
C ALA A 42 9.38 -0.66 2.39
N GLY A 43 8.08 -0.98 2.25
CA GLY A 43 6.98 -0.43 3.04
C GLY A 43 7.16 -0.58 4.55
N ARG A 44 7.60 -1.77 5.00
CA ARG A 44 7.82 -2.04 6.43
C ARG A 44 9.08 -1.38 6.98
N LEU A 45 10.15 -1.35 6.19
CA LEU A 45 11.44 -0.81 6.63
C LEU A 45 11.47 0.72 6.62
N TRP A 46 10.70 1.36 5.73
CA TRP A 46 10.78 2.80 5.48
C TRP A 46 9.45 3.54 5.65
N GLY A 47 8.33 2.86 5.90
CA GLY A 47 7.01 3.45 6.13
C GLY A 47 6.77 3.95 7.56
N GLY A 48 7.84 4.26 8.31
CA GLY A 48 7.75 4.89 9.63
C GLY A 48 7.53 6.41 9.54
N ASP A 49 7.67 7.09 10.67
CA ASP A 49 7.60 8.56 10.70
C ASP A 49 8.66 9.21 9.80
N GLY A 50 8.20 10.02 8.85
CA GLY A 50 9.01 10.63 7.80
C GLY A 50 9.22 9.75 6.57
N GLY A 51 8.59 8.57 6.54
CA GLY A 51 8.56 7.66 5.40
C GLY A 51 7.80 8.21 4.21
N LEU A 52 8.13 7.70 3.02
CA LEU A 52 7.41 8.02 1.78
C LEU A 52 5.98 7.46 1.88
N MET A 53 4.98 8.29 1.58
CA MET A 53 3.57 7.90 1.60
C MET A 53 3.30 6.69 0.70
N ALA A 54 3.96 6.59 -0.45
CA ALA A 54 3.87 5.41 -1.31
C ALA A 54 4.22 4.10 -0.57
N LEU A 55 5.16 4.15 0.38
CA LEU A 55 5.58 2.99 1.17
C LEU A 55 4.62 2.68 2.32
N VAL A 56 4.01 3.71 2.91
CA VAL A 56 2.94 3.55 3.91
C VAL A 56 1.68 2.95 3.26
N VAL A 57 1.28 3.47 2.11
CA VAL A 57 0.18 2.93 1.30
C VAL A 57 0.51 1.48 0.88
N ALA A 58 1.71 1.22 0.37
CA ALA A 58 2.11 -0.16 0.02
C ALA A 58 2.06 -1.13 1.22
N ARG A 59 2.30 -0.64 2.45
CA ARG A 59 2.14 -1.43 3.69
C ARG A 59 0.67 -1.72 4.00
N GLU A 60 -0.20 -0.74 3.87
CA GLU A 60 -1.62 -0.85 4.19
C GLU A 60 -2.36 -1.77 3.19
N TYR A 61 -1.98 -1.71 1.92
CA TYR A 61 -2.52 -2.58 0.87
C TYR A 61 -1.81 -3.96 0.77
N GLN A 62 -0.98 -4.37 1.75
CA GLN A 62 -0.26 -5.67 1.74
C GLN A 62 -1.19 -6.88 1.63
N VAL A 63 -2.25 -6.90 2.43
CA VAL A 63 -3.19 -8.03 2.50
C VAL A 63 -4.00 -8.15 1.19
N PRO A 64 -4.65 -7.10 0.66
CA PRO A 64 -5.41 -7.22 -0.58
C PRO A 64 -4.54 -7.52 -1.80
N SER A 65 -3.31 -7.00 -1.84
CA SER A 65 -2.39 -7.26 -2.96
C SER A 65 -1.83 -8.69 -2.95
N LEU A 66 -1.56 -9.28 -1.78
CA LEU A 66 -1.27 -10.71 -1.66
C LEU A 66 -2.43 -11.59 -2.13
N TRP A 67 -3.67 -11.24 -1.76
CA TRP A 67 -4.87 -11.94 -2.22
C TRP A 67 -5.01 -11.90 -3.74
N LEU A 68 -4.75 -10.76 -4.37
CA LEU A 68 -4.75 -10.62 -5.84
C LEU A 68 -3.71 -11.52 -6.52
N VAL A 69 -2.52 -11.66 -5.95
CA VAL A 69 -1.50 -12.58 -6.48
C VAL A 69 -1.94 -14.03 -6.35
N LEU A 70 -2.50 -14.43 -5.19
CA LEU A 70 -3.02 -15.78 -4.98
C LEU A 70 -4.18 -16.09 -5.92
N ALA A 71 -5.09 -15.14 -6.09
CA ALA A 71 -6.20 -15.17 -7.04
C ALA A 71 -5.70 -15.34 -8.48
N SER A 72 -4.74 -14.52 -8.92
CA SER A 72 -4.13 -14.61 -10.25
C SER A 72 -3.43 -15.96 -10.47
N LEU A 73 -2.71 -16.45 -9.47
CA LEU A 73 -2.05 -17.77 -9.52
C LEU A 73 -3.07 -18.91 -9.62
N ALA A 74 -4.16 -18.85 -8.85
CA ALA A 74 -5.26 -19.82 -8.93
C ALA A 74 -5.93 -19.79 -10.31
N GLY A 75 -6.15 -18.60 -10.88
CA GLY A 75 -6.68 -18.44 -12.24
C GLY A 75 -5.73 -19.01 -13.31
N ALA A 76 -4.43 -18.76 -13.20
CA ALA A 76 -3.42 -19.30 -14.12
C ALA A 76 -3.35 -20.84 -14.05
N LEU A 77 -3.43 -21.42 -12.84
CA LEU A 77 -3.54 -22.86 -12.64
C LEU A 77 -4.81 -23.41 -13.30
N ALA A 78 -5.97 -22.76 -13.11
CA ALA A 78 -7.22 -23.17 -13.74
C ALA A 78 -7.17 -23.12 -15.28
N LEU A 79 -6.55 -22.09 -15.85
CA LEU A 79 -6.38 -21.95 -17.31
C LEU A 79 -5.42 -22.99 -17.90
N GLY A 80 -4.41 -23.43 -17.13
CA GLY A 80 -3.47 -24.48 -17.51
C GLY A 80 -4.07 -25.89 -17.53
N VAL A 81 -5.18 -26.09 -16.81
CA VAL A 81 -5.91 -27.36 -16.75
C VAL A 81 -6.86 -27.49 -17.95
N ARG A 82 -6.81 -28.66 -18.60
CA ARG A 82 -7.52 -28.93 -19.87
C ARG A 82 -9.01 -29.26 -19.68
N SER A 83 -9.47 -29.51 -18.46
CA SER A 83 -10.85 -29.89 -18.17
C SER A 83 -11.74 -28.66 -17.87
N GLY A 84 -12.91 -28.61 -18.51
CA GLY A 84 -13.87 -27.52 -18.37
C GLY A 84 -14.39 -27.34 -16.94
N SER A 85 -14.61 -28.45 -16.22
CA SER A 85 -15.10 -28.42 -14.83
C SER A 85 -14.12 -27.75 -13.86
N VAL A 86 -12.81 -27.93 -14.06
CA VAL A 86 -11.77 -27.31 -13.22
C VAL A 86 -11.64 -25.82 -13.51
N ARG A 87 -11.87 -25.41 -14.77
CA ARG A 87 -11.92 -23.98 -15.14
C ARG A 87 -13.10 -23.27 -14.48
N GLY A 88 -14.29 -23.88 -14.51
CA GLY A 88 -15.48 -23.35 -13.84
C GLY A 88 -15.26 -23.16 -12.34
N ALA A 89 -14.70 -24.17 -11.67
CA ALA A 89 -14.35 -24.09 -10.25
C ALA A 89 -13.31 -22.99 -9.97
N GLY A 90 -12.34 -22.80 -10.86
CA GLY A 90 -11.33 -21.74 -10.77
C GLY A 90 -11.91 -20.33 -10.85
N TYR A 91 -12.84 -20.08 -11.77
CA TYR A 91 -13.51 -18.77 -11.87
C TYR A 91 -14.42 -18.49 -10.67
N VAL A 92 -15.15 -19.49 -10.19
CA VAL A 92 -16.01 -19.36 -8.99
C VAL A 92 -15.15 -19.07 -7.76
N GLY A 93 -14.04 -19.80 -7.58
CA GLY A 93 -13.10 -19.56 -6.49
C GLY A 93 -12.43 -18.18 -6.58
N LEU A 94 -12.08 -17.74 -7.80
CA LEU A 94 -11.54 -16.40 -8.03
C LEU A 94 -12.53 -15.32 -7.60
N SER A 95 -13.76 -15.37 -8.11
CA SER A 95 -14.81 -14.40 -7.79
C SER A 95 -15.17 -14.37 -6.32
N LEU A 96 -15.19 -15.53 -5.66
CA LEU A 96 -15.39 -15.64 -4.20
C LEU A 96 -14.28 -14.95 -3.39
N VAL A 97 -13.10 -14.75 -3.97
CA VAL A 97 -11.96 -14.09 -3.30
C VAL A 97 -11.86 -12.61 -3.69
N THR A 98 -12.00 -12.26 -4.97
CA THR A 98 -11.88 -10.86 -5.41
C THR A 98 -13.06 -10.00 -4.97
N LEU A 99 -14.29 -10.53 -4.96
CA LEU A 99 -15.47 -9.74 -4.61
C LEU A 99 -15.44 -9.26 -3.15
N PRO A 100 -15.15 -10.11 -2.15
CA PRO A 100 -15.05 -9.65 -0.76
C PRO A 100 -13.89 -8.67 -0.55
N VAL A 101 -12.78 -8.83 -1.28
CA VAL A 101 -11.63 -7.91 -1.18
C VAL A 101 -12.00 -6.52 -1.72
N LEU A 102 -12.71 -6.44 -2.84
CA LEU A 102 -13.19 -5.16 -3.38
C LEU A 102 -14.19 -4.50 -2.45
N VAL A 103 -15.14 -5.28 -1.90
CA VAL A 103 -16.12 -4.78 -0.92
C VAL A 103 -15.42 -4.30 0.36
N LEU A 104 -14.43 -5.05 0.86
CA LEU A 104 -13.68 -4.67 2.05
C LEU A 104 -12.85 -3.40 1.79
N ALA A 105 -12.19 -3.30 0.64
CA ALA A 105 -11.45 -2.11 0.23
C ALA A 105 -12.35 -0.86 0.21
N GLU A 106 -13.54 -0.96 -0.40
CA GLU A 106 -14.54 0.11 -0.44
C GLU A 106 -15.08 0.47 0.96
N LEU A 107 -15.40 -0.53 1.80
CA LEU A 107 -15.86 -0.31 3.17
C LEU A 107 -14.80 0.38 4.05
N THR A 108 -13.52 0.08 3.82
CA THR A 108 -12.40 0.76 4.47
C THR A 108 -12.01 2.09 3.80
N SER A 109 -12.55 2.37 2.61
CA SER A 109 -12.22 3.58 1.84
C SER A 109 -12.98 4.82 2.28
N SER A 110 -13.88 4.71 3.27
CA SER A 110 -14.41 5.85 4.02
C SER A 110 -13.24 6.58 4.66
N ALA A 111 -12.59 7.42 3.87
CA ALA A 111 -11.44 8.20 4.29
C ALA A 111 -11.94 9.00 5.50
N PRO A 112 -11.42 8.72 6.70
CA PRO A 112 -11.86 9.43 7.88
C PRO A 112 -11.65 10.91 7.64
N GLU A 113 -12.59 11.70 8.16
CA GLU A 113 -12.65 13.14 8.00
C GLU A 113 -11.27 13.76 8.23
N SER A 114 -10.60 14.05 7.11
CA SER A 114 -9.21 14.50 7.12
C SER A 114 -9.19 15.94 6.67
N VAL A 115 -9.20 16.83 7.65
CA VAL A 115 -9.05 18.25 7.39
C VAL A 115 -7.60 18.47 6.95
N ARG A 116 -7.44 19.02 5.75
CA ARG A 116 -6.16 19.40 5.18
C ARG A 116 -6.03 20.91 5.22
N VAL A 117 -4.98 21.39 5.88
CA VAL A 117 -4.70 22.83 5.98
C VAL A 117 -3.30 23.10 5.43
N ALA A 118 -3.21 23.88 4.36
CA ALA A 118 -1.92 24.29 3.79
C ALA A 118 -1.15 25.19 4.75
N ALA A 119 0.17 25.05 4.78
CA ALA A 119 1.02 25.96 5.53
C ALA A 119 0.99 27.36 4.89
N PRO A 120 0.92 28.44 5.69
CA PRO A 120 0.96 29.79 5.16
C PRO A 120 2.22 30.03 4.31
N GLY A 121 2.03 30.43 3.05
CA GLY A 121 3.13 30.70 2.11
C GLY A 121 3.91 29.46 1.66
N ARG A 122 3.39 28.25 1.88
CA ARG A 122 4.01 26.99 1.45
C ARG A 122 2.97 26.00 0.96
N ASP A 123 2.90 25.84 -0.37
CA ASP A 123 2.00 24.89 -1.02
C ASP A 123 2.53 23.45 -0.94
N ASP A 124 3.82 23.26 -0.64
CA ASP A 124 4.45 21.95 -0.52
C ASP A 124 4.17 21.26 0.82
N ARG A 125 3.42 21.91 1.73
CA ARG A 125 3.26 21.45 3.11
C ARG A 125 1.83 21.58 3.59
N HIS A 126 1.32 20.49 4.16
CA HIS A 126 -0.04 20.42 4.67
C HIS A 126 -0.08 19.79 6.05
N LEU A 127 -0.95 20.32 6.90
CA LEU A 127 -1.36 19.68 8.13
C LEU A 127 -2.52 18.74 7.82
N LEU A 128 -2.44 17.51 8.28
CA LEU A 128 -3.48 16.50 8.13
C LEU A 128 -3.85 16.00 9.52
N VAL A 129 -5.11 16.25 9.90
CA VAL A 129 -5.71 15.66 11.10
C VAL A 129 -6.43 14.39 10.68
N HIS A 130 -6.16 13.29 11.36
CA HIS A 130 -6.77 12.01 11.09
C HIS A 130 -7.43 11.50 12.36
N ARG A 131 -8.75 11.31 12.33
CA ARG A 131 -9.49 10.69 13.41
C ARG A 131 -9.56 9.18 13.16
N THR A 132 -8.98 8.39 14.06
CA THR A 132 -9.08 6.94 14.04
C THR A 132 -10.10 6.48 15.07
N GLU A 133 -11.07 5.67 14.65
CA GLU A 133 -11.96 4.94 15.54
C GLU A 133 -11.29 3.62 15.90
N SER A 134 -10.34 3.65 16.85
CA SER A 134 -9.64 2.45 17.31
C SER A 134 -10.26 1.95 18.62
N GLY A 135 -11.50 1.49 18.56
CA GLY A 135 -12.26 1.02 19.73
C GLY A 135 -13.35 2.00 20.16
N PRO A 136 -13.78 1.98 21.44
CA PRO A 136 -14.81 2.89 21.95
C PRO A 136 -14.35 4.35 21.97
N ASP A 137 -13.04 4.59 22.06
CA ASP A 137 -12.47 5.91 22.25
C ASP A 137 -11.84 6.43 20.94
N PRO A 138 -12.22 7.63 20.47
CA PRO A 138 -11.63 8.21 19.29
C PRO A 138 -10.19 8.67 19.57
N VAL A 139 -9.29 8.46 18.61
CA VAL A 139 -7.91 8.96 18.66
C VAL A 139 -7.69 9.95 17.53
N TRP A 140 -7.22 11.16 17.85
CA TRP A 140 -6.82 12.14 16.85
C TRP A 140 -5.31 12.09 16.64
N LEU A 141 -4.92 11.80 15.42
CA LEU A 141 -3.54 11.74 14.98
C LEU A 141 -3.27 12.92 14.05
N VAL A 142 -2.37 13.80 14.46
CA VAL A 142 -2.00 15.00 13.69
C VAL A 142 -0.68 14.77 12.99
N TYR A 143 -0.66 15.03 11.69
CA TYR A 143 0.50 14.82 10.84
C TYR A 143 0.85 16.06 10.03
N VAL A 144 2.14 16.26 9.81
CA VAL A 144 2.62 17.14 8.75
C VAL A 144 2.95 16.27 7.54
N ARG A 145 2.44 16.68 6.39
CA ARG A 145 2.79 16.13 5.09
C ARG A 145 3.62 17.15 4.32
N GLN A 146 4.66 16.70 3.63
CA GLN A 146 5.47 17.55 2.76
C GLN A 146 5.84 16.86 1.44
N GLY A 147 5.71 17.61 0.35
CA GLY A 147 5.99 17.20 -1.01
C GLY A 147 4.78 16.61 -1.72
N ASP A 148 4.98 16.27 -2.99
CA ASP A 148 3.92 15.76 -3.86
C ASP A 148 3.82 14.24 -3.85
N TRP A 149 2.60 13.74 -4.00
CA TRP A 149 2.39 12.32 -4.26
C TRP A 149 3.10 11.92 -5.57
N PRO A 150 3.86 10.80 -5.61
CA PRO A 150 3.95 9.72 -4.62
C PRO A 150 5.12 9.83 -3.62
N LEU A 151 5.98 10.85 -3.75
CA LEU A 151 7.20 11.02 -2.95
C LEU A 151 6.99 11.80 -1.65
N GLU A 152 5.76 12.15 -1.37
CA GLU A 152 5.34 12.86 -0.18
C GLU A 152 5.76 12.14 1.09
N ARG A 153 6.20 12.92 2.08
CA ARG A 153 6.63 12.42 3.38
C ARG A 153 5.62 12.84 4.44
N ARG A 154 5.41 12.00 5.46
CA ARG A 154 4.48 12.27 6.56
C ARG A 154 5.16 12.05 7.90
N TRP A 155 5.03 13.01 8.80
CA TRP A 155 5.54 12.92 10.17
C TRP A 155 4.42 13.08 11.17
N LEU A 156 4.33 12.20 12.17
CA LEU A 156 3.44 12.39 13.30
C LEU A 156 3.90 13.58 14.15
N VAL A 157 3.01 14.54 14.33
CA VAL A 157 3.20 15.71 15.21
C VAL A 157 2.65 15.42 16.59
N GLY A 158 1.47 14.80 16.66
CA GLY A 158 0.93 14.37 17.93
C GLY A 158 -0.23 13.40 17.86
N SER A 159 -0.49 12.75 18.99
CA SER A 159 -1.58 11.81 19.24
C SER A 159 -2.35 12.26 20.47
N PHE A 160 -3.67 12.31 20.36
CA PHE A 160 -4.58 12.73 21.43
C PHE A 160 -5.67 11.68 21.56
N HIS A 161 -5.84 11.08 22.72
CA HIS A 161 -6.98 10.20 22.98
C HIS A 161 -8.16 11.04 23.46
N GLY A 162 -9.37 10.57 23.15
CA GLY A 162 -10.63 11.20 23.53
C GLY A 162 -11.40 10.44 24.57
N ASP A 163 -10.70 9.64 25.36
CA ASP A 163 -11.24 8.90 26.49
C ASP A 163 -11.65 9.86 27.63
N GLU A 164 -10.86 10.91 27.87
CA GLU A 164 -11.23 12.00 28.75
C GLU A 164 -11.89 13.16 27.98
N ALA A 165 -12.95 13.73 28.57
CA ALA A 165 -13.75 14.81 27.94
C ALA A 165 -12.93 16.06 27.54
N TYR A 166 -11.73 16.20 28.09
CA TYR A 166 -10.86 17.36 27.93
C TYR A 166 -9.58 17.06 27.13
N ASP A 167 -9.22 15.80 26.92
CA ASP A 167 -7.91 15.44 26.33
C ASP A 167 -7.96 15.33 24.80
N GLY A 168 -9.18 15.30 24.25
CA GLY A 168 -9.40 15.29 22.81
C GLY A 168 -8.91 16.56 22.10
N LEU A 169 -8.43 16.39 20.87
CA LEU A 169 -7.95 17.49 20.03
C LEU A 169 -9.12 18.40 19.61
N ALA A 170 -9.09 19.66 20.04
CA ALA A 170 -10.10 20.66 19.67
C ALA A 170 -9.75 21.35 18.35
N ALA A 171 -8.48 21.70 18.15
CA ALA A 171 -8.02 22.35 16.92
C ALA A 171 -6.55 22.02 16.61
N ALA A 172 -6.24 21.98 15.31
CA ALA A 172 -4.86 21.91 14.83
C ALA A 172 -4.71 22.88 13.67
N VAL A 173 -3.87 23.90 13.85
CA VAL A 173 -3.69 24.98 12.87
C VAL A 173 -2.22 25.33 12.71
N TRP A 174 -1.86 25.93 11.58
CA TRP A 174 -0.53 26.51 11.40
C TRP A 174 -0.41 27.84 12.16
N ASP A 175 0.68 27.99 12.91
CA ASP A 175 1.12 29.25 13.53
C ASP A 175 2.33 29.79 12.75
N GLY A 176 2.09 30.14 11.49
CA GLY A 176 3.12 30.47 10.50
C GLY A 176 3.67 29.25 9.73
N PRO A 177 4.67 29.45 8.85
CA PRO A 177 5.14 28.42 7.90
C PRO A 177 5.91 27.25 8.55
N GLY A 178 6.39 27.44 9.77
CA GLY A 178 7.32 26.53 10.46
C GLY A 178 6.86 26.11 11.84
N ARG A 179 5.58 26.29 12.18
CA ARG A 179 5.06 25.93 13.50
C ARG A 179 3.59 25.53 13.42
N VAL A 180 3.24 24.51 14.18
CA VAL A 180 1.87 24.02 14.32
C VAL A 180 1.41 24.30 15.75
N ARG A 181 0.18 24.80 15.89
CA ARG A 181 -0.52 24.98 17.15
C ARG A 181 -1.60 23.92 17.27
N LEU A 182 -1.56 23.16 18.36
CA LEU A 182 -2.51 22.10 18.69
C LEU A 182 -3.21 22.53 19.97
N ASP A 183 -4.54 22.64 19.93
CA ASP A 183 -5.35 22.96 21.10
C ASP A 183 -6.16 21.72 21.51
N THR A 184 -6.16 21.40 22.80
CA THR A 184 -7.00 20.35 23.38
C THR A 184 -8.35 20.94 23.82
N SER A 185 -9.34 20.07 24.00
CA SER A 185 -10.68 20.45 24.46
C SER A 185 -10.67 20.99 25.90
N GLY A 186 -9.67 20.60 26.69
CA GLY A 186 -9.39 21.12 28.04
C GLY A 186 -8.73 22.50 28.05
N GLY A 187 -8.44 23.08 26.88
CA GLY A 187 -7.87 24.41 26.76
C GLY A 187 -6.34 24.46 26.85
N GLU A 188 -5.66 23.31 26.79
CA GLU A 188 -4.21 23.29 26.68
C GLU A 188 -3.78 23.56 25.24
N THR A 189 -2.71 24.36 25.08
CA THR A 189 -2.15 24.68 23.77
C THR A 189 -0.70 24.21 23.67
N TYR A 190 -0.43 23.41 22.66
CA TYR A 190 0.89 22.90 22.32
C TYR A 190 1.40 23.53 21.02
N LEU A 191 2.54 24.21 21.10
CA LEU A 191 3.26 24.71 19.93
C LEU A 191 4.37 23.74 19.54
N VAL A 192 4.40 23.30 18.29
CA VAL A 192 5.39 22.36 17.76
C VAL A 192 6.10 23.00 16.58
N GLY A 193 7.43 23.08 16.66
CA GLY A 193 8.26 23.59 15.57
C GLY A 193 8.36 22.56 14.45
N VAL A 194 8.32 23.00 13.20
CA VAL A 194 8.45 22.15 12.02
C VAL A 194 9.65 22.61 11.20
N ALA A 195 10.67 21.76 11.13
CA ALA A 195 11.88 22.02 10.37
C ALA A 195 11.57 22.24 8.88
N PRO A 196 12.48 22.86 8.09
CA PRO A 196 12.29 23.02 6.64
C PRO A 196 12.04 21.69 5.89
N SER A 197 12.51 20.58 6.45
CA SER A 197 12.30 19.23 5.93
C SER A 197 10.91 18.66 6.21
N GLY A 198 10.07 19.33 7.02
CA GLY A 198 8.72 18.90 7.39
C GLY A 198 8.67 18.09 8.69
N ARG A 199 9.85 17.73 9.20
CA ARG A 199 10.00 17.01 10.46
C ARG A 199 9.66 17.92 11.66
N PRO A 200 8.79 17.48 12.57
CA PRO A 200 8.54 18.21 13.81
C PRO A 200 9.76 18.09 14.76
N ASP A 201 10.00 19.13 15.55
CA ASP A 201 11.07 19.18 16.55
C ASP A 201 10.81 18.24 17.74
N ARG A 202 9.53 18.08 18.11
CA ARG A 202 9.05 17.15 19.14
C ARG A 202 7.71 16.53 18.75
N ARG A 203 7.34 15.48 19.47
CA ARG A 203 6.02 14.84 19.34
C ARG A 203 5.23 15.05 20.61
N ILE A 204 3.94 15.28 20.46
CA ILE A 204 3.00 15.44 21.58
C ILE A 204 2.19 14.15 21.70
N THR A 205 2.14 13.57 22.89
CA THR A 205 1.27 12.43 23.19
C THR A 205 0.49 12.81 24.42
N VAL A 206 -0.80 13.06 24.22
CA VAL A 206 -1.76 13.20 25.31
C VAL A 206 -2.40 11.82 25.48
N PRO A 207 -2.33 11.25 26.70
CA PRO A 207 -2.88 9.93 26.98
C PRO A 207 -4.37 9.87 26.75
#